data_AF-A0A9K3D4A6-F1
#
_entry.id   AF-A0A9K3D4A6-F1
#
_cell.length_a   1.000
_cell.length_b   1.000
_cell.length_c   1.000
_cell.angle_alpha   90.00
_cell.angle_beta   90.00
_cell.angle_gamma   90.00
#
_symmetry.space_group_name_H-M   'P 1'
#
loop_
_entity.id
_entity.type
_entity.pdbx_description
1 polymer ?
#
loop_
_entity_poly.entity_id
_entity_poly.type
_entity_poly.pdbx_seq_one_letter_code
_entity_poly.pdbx_strand_id
1 'polypeptide(L)'
;MLPQYLFFSMTLPMESVLAERLSLFEELYAAKQEELSHLERTPIEVTLPDGNVINGTAHETTPLSIAEGISKGLAKATVCARINGETLVHVLEPLKASCTIELLKFDSAEGKEVFWHASGHILGYAMESLFGAYMGVGHVDEGFSYDAVLFDNKAVLPADLAKIEQ
;
A
#
# COMPACT_ATOMS: atom_id res chain seq x y z
N MET A 1 0.65 32.97 6.65
CA MET A 1 1.47 32.62 7.83
C MET A 1 1.47 31.11 7.89
N LEU A 2 2.56 30.47 7.45
CA LEU A 2 2.67 29.01 7.54
C LEU A 2 2.69 28.62 9.03
N PRO A 3 1.97 27.57 9.46
CA PRO A 3 1.97 27.12 10.84
C PRO A 3 3.40 26.89 11.34
N GLN A 4 3.75 27.37 12.54
CA GLN A 4 5.09 27.20 13.13
C GLN A 4 5.55 25.72 13.21
N TYR A 5 4.61 24.77 13.22
CA TYR A 5 4.90 23.33 13.18
C TYR A 5 5.52 22.84 11.86
N LEU A 6 5.16 23.45 10.73
CA LEU A 6 5.77 23.13 9.43
C LEU A 6 7.25 23.52 9.38
N PHE A 7 7.63 24.61 10.06
CA PHE A 7 9.02 25.05 10.15
C PHE A 7 9.86 24.20 11.11
N PHE A 8 9.27 23.68 12.20
CA PHE A 8 10.02 22.89 13.20
C PHE A 8 10.52 21.55 12.62
N SER A 9 9.75 20.93 11.72
CA SER A 9 10.17 19.71 11.02
C SER A 9 11.24 19.95 9.95
N MET A 10 11.47 21.20 9.51
CA MET A 10 12.42 21.52 8.44
C MET A 10 13.87 21.64 8.91
N THR A 11 14.12 21.62 10.23
CA THR A 11 15.47 21.78 10.80
C THR A 11 16.05 20.51 11.41
N LEU A 12 15.25 19.44 11.54
CA LEU A 12 15.73 18.16 12.05
C LEU A 12 16.41 17.37 10.92
N PRO A 13 17.57 16.75 11.16
CA PRO A 13 18.17 15.87 10.18
C PRO A 13 17.22 14.72 9.84
N MET A 14 17.16 14.32 8.57
CA MET A 14 16.20 13.32 8.09
C MET A 14 16.29 12.00 8.88
N GLU A 15 17.50 11.62 9.28
CA GLU A 15 17.79 10.46 10.11
C GLU A 15 17.06 10.49 11.47
N SER A 16 16.99 11.65 12.14
CA SER A 16 16.28 11.74 13.42
C SER A 16 14.76 11.64 13.26
N VAL A 17 14.21 12.22 12.18
CA VAL A 17 12.78 12.15 11.90
C VAL A 17 12.37 10.72 11.53
N LEU A 18 13.20 10.01 10.76
CA LEU A 18 12.96 8.61 10.40
C LEU A 18 13.01 7.69 11.63
N ALA A 19 13.98 7.89 12.52
CA ALA A 19 14.08 7.12 13.75
C ALA A 19 12.85 7.29 14.66
N GLU A 20 12.35 8.52 14.81
CA GLU A 20 11.13 8.80 15.59
C GLU A 20 9.89 8.16 14.95
N ARG A 21 9.71 8.33 13.63
CA ARG A 21 8.60 7.71 12.89
C ARG A 21 8.63 6.19 12.97
N LEU A 22 9.81 5.59 12.87
CA LEU A 22 9.98 4.14 12.98
C LEU A 22 9.61 3.66 14.38
N SER A 23 10.11 4.32 15.44
CA SER A 23 9.77 3.95 16.82
C SER A 23 8.26 4.01 17.07
N LEU A 24 7.58 5.06 16.57
CA LEU A 24 6.13 5.17 16.69
C LEU A 24 5.40 4.09 15.88
N PHE A 25 5.87 3.82 14.66
CA PHE A 25 5.30 2.76 13.83
C PHE A 25 5.43 1.40 14.50
N GLU A 26 6.60 1.07 15.06
CA GLU A 26 6.84 -0.19 15.76
C GLU A 26 5.93 -0.37 16.97
N GLU A 27 5.76 0.68 17.78
CA GLU A 27 4.84 0.68 18.93
C GLU A 27 3.39 0.43 18.49
N LEU A 28 2.90 1.21 17.52
CA LEU A 28 1.53 1.09 17.01
C LEU A 28 1.29 -0.24 16.30
N TYR A 29 2.29 -0.72 15.55
CA TYR A 29 2.24 -2.00 14.89
C TYR A 29 2.17 -3.15 15.90
N ALA A 30 2.98 -3.12 16.95
CA ALA A 30 2.94 -4.12 18.02
C ALA A 30 1.59 -4.12 18.74
N ALA A 31 1.06 -2.93 19.09
CA ALA A 31 -0.27 -2.79 19.68
C ALA A 31 -1.36 -3.35 18.75
N LYS A 32 -1.24 -3.11 17.44
CA LYS A 32 -2.17 -3.65 16.45
C LYS A 32 -2.08 -5.17 16.34
N GLN A 33 -0.88 -5.74 16.34
CA GLN A 33 -0.68 -7.19 16.30
C GLN A 33 -1.26 -7.87 17.54
N GLU A 34 -1.09 -7.27 18.72
CA GLU A 34 -1.71 -7.75 19.94
C GLU A 34 -3.25 -7.75 19.83
N GLU A 35 -3.86 -6.64 19.38
CA GLU A 35 -5.30 -6.56 19.14
C GLU A 35 -5.78 -7.65 18.17
N LEU A 36 -5.06 -7.86 17.06
CA LEU A 36 -5.37 -8.88 16.07
C LEU A 36 -5.22 -10.30 16.62
N SER A 37 -4.31 -10.52 17.58
CA SER A 37 -4.10 -11.83 18.19
C SER A 37 -5.32 -12.33 18.96
N HIS A 38 -6.08 -11.40 19.57
CA HIS A 38 -7.29 -11.67 20.35
C HIS A 38 -8.55 -11.88 19.50
N LEU A 39 -8.48 -11.67 18.18
CA LEU A 39 -9.63 -11.88 17.30
C LEU A 39 -9.99 -13.37 17.17
N GLU A 40 -11.29 -13.65 17.13
CA GLU A 40 -11.82 -15.01 17.04
C GLU A 40 -11.61 -15.60 15.64
N ARG A 41 -11.06 -16.81 15.57
CA ARG A 41 -10.82 -17.53 14.32
C ARG A 41 -11.96 -18.51 14.05
N THR A 42 -12.95 -18.06 13.29
CA THR A 42 -14.14 -18.85 12.96
C THR A 42 -14.09 -19.36 11.52
N PRO A 43 -14.70 -20.51 11.20
CA PRO A 43 -14.84 -20.96 9.82
C PRO A 43 -15.65 -19.96 8.99
N ILE A 44 -15.16 -19.67 7.77
CA ILE A 44 -15.84 -18.80 6.80
C ILE A 44 -15.91 -19.47 5.43
N GLU A 45 -16.90 -19.08 4.65
CA GLU A 45 -17.09 -19.51 3.26
C GLU A 45 -16.81 -18.33 2.33
N VAL A 46 -15.87 -18.51 1.40
CA VAL A 46 -15.49 -17.49 0.42
C VAL A 46 -15.93 -17.93 -0.95
N THR A 47 -16.85 -17.17 -1.54
CA THR A 47 -17.43 -17.48 -2.86
C THR A 47 -16.69 -16.73 -3.96
N LEU A 48 -16.21 -17.48 -4.96
CA LEU A 48 -15.55 -16.94 -6.15
C LEU A 48 -16.58 -16.56 -7.24
N PRO A 49 -16.19 -15.78 -8.27
CA PRO A 49 -17.11 -15.32 -9.31
C PRO A 49 -17.71 -16.44 -10.17
N ASP A 50 -17.04 -17.60 -10.24
CA ASP A 50 -17.53 -18.81 -10.92
C ASP A 50 -18.52 -19.63 -10.07
N GLY A 51 -18.82 -19.17 -8.85
CA GLY A 51 -19.69 -19.83 -7.88
C GLY A 51 -18.98 -20.89 -7.04
N ASN A 52 -17.67 -21.13 -7.24
CA ASN A 52 -16.91 -22.05 -6.40
C ASN A 52 -16.77 -21.47 -4.98
N VAL A 53 -16.87 -22.34 -3.97
CA VAL A 53 -16.78 -21.95 -2.55
C VAL A 53 -15.51 -22.52 -1.95
N ILE A 54 -14.72 -21.66 -1.34
CA ILE A 54 -13.48 -21.99 -0.64
C ILE A 54 -13.71 -21.78 0.86
N ASN A 55 -13.47 -22.84 1.64
CA ASN A 55 -13.48 -22.73 3.10
C ASN A 55 -12.20 -22.04 3.58
N GLY A 56 -12.37 -21.11 4.51
CA GLY A 56 -11.28 -20.39 5.16
C GLY A 56 -11.55 -20.19 6.65
N THR A 57 -10.69 -19.38 7.26
CA THR A 57 -10.75 -19.00 8.67
C THR A 57 -10.72 -17.47 8.76
N ALA A 58 -11.68 -16.90 9.50
CA ALA A 58 -11.74 -15.47 9.77
C ALA A 58 -10.45 -14.98 10.45
N HIS A 59 -10.01 -13.79 10.07
CA HIS A 59 -8.78 -13.15 10.53
C HIS A 59 -7.48 -13.91 10.23
N GLU A 60 -7.52 -14.88 9.33
CA GLU A 60 -6.37 -15.67 8.91
C GLU A 60 -6.29 -15.84 7.38
N THR A 61 -7.39 -16.24 6.75
CA THR A 61 -7.45 -16.40 5.29
C THR A 61 -7.38 -15.05 4.60
N THR A 62 -6.50 -14.93 3.59
CA THR A 62 -6.28 -13.71 2.82
C THR A 62 -6.63 -13.92 1.34
N PRO A 63 -6.94 -12.84 0.58
CA PRO A 63 -7.08 -12.93 -0.87
C PRO A 63 -5.87 -13.60 -1.56
N LEU A 64 -4.66 -13.32 -1.08
CA LEU A 64 -3.44 -13.94 -1.62
C LEU A 64 -3.44 -15.45 -1.40
N SER A 65 -3.75 -15.94 -0.20
CA SER A 65 -3.80 -17.39 0.07
C SER A 65 -4.85 -18.11 -0.78
N ILE A 66 -5.97 -17.45 -1.08
CA ILE A 66 -7.00 -17.96 -1.98
C ILE A 66 -6.44 -18.06 -3.41
N ALA A 67 -5.80 -16.99 -3.89
CA ALA A 67 -5.19 -16.96 -5.22
C ALA A 67 -4.10 -18.04 -5.38
N GLU A 68 -3.27 -18.24 -4.34
CA GLU A 68 -2.23 -19.29 -4.30
C GLU A 68 -2.83 -20.69 -4.35
N GLY A 69 -3.94 -20.91 -3.63
CA GLY A 69 -4.68 -22.17 -3.65
C GLY A 69 -5.25 -22.52 -5.03
N ILE A 70 -5.55 -21.51 -5.86
CA ILE A 70 -6.00 -21.70 -7.24
C ILE A 70 -4.80 -21.95 -8.17
N SER A 71 -3.84 -21.02 -8.21
CA SER A 71 -2.58 -21.21 -8.94
C SER A 71 -1.52 -20.16 -8.59
N LYS A 72 -0.24 -20.53 -8.66
CA LYS A 72 0.88 -19.57 -8.51
C LYS A 72 0.83 -18.43 -9.52
N GLY A 73 0.34 -18.69 -10.74
CA GLY A 73 0.21 -17.67 -11.78
C GLY A 73 -0.84 -16.62 -11.42
N LEU A 74 -1.97 -17.04 -10.86
CA LEU A 74 -3.01 -16.14 -10.39
C LEU A 74 -2.54 -15.32 -9.19
N ALA A 75 -1.89 -15.95 -8.20
CA ALA A 75 -1.32 -15.25 -7.06
C ALA A 75 -0.37 -14.14 -7.48
N LYS A 76 0.55 -14.43 -8.42
CA LYS A 76 1.50 -13.44 -8.95
C LYS A 76 0.83 -12.30 -9.72
N ALA A 77 -0.31 -12.56 -10.37
CA ALA A 77 -1.02 -11.56 -11.19
C ALA A 77 -2.02 -10.71 -10.40
N THR A 78 -2.40 -11.14 -9.19
CA THR A 78 -3.42 -10.44 -8.38
C THR A 78 -2.79 -9.22 -7.71
N VAL A 79 -3.40 -8.05 -7.93
CA VAL A 79 -2.96 -6.76 -7.37
C VAL A 79 -3.74 -6.40 -6.11
N CYS A 80 -5.05 -6.60 -6.14
CA CYS A 80 -5.97 -6.35 -5.04
C CYS A 80 -7.16 -7.31 -5.13
N ALA A 81 -8.06 -7.25 -4.17
CA ALA A 81 -9.31 -8.01 -4.23
C ALA A 81 -10.50 -7.11 -3.93
N ARG A 82 -11.64 -7.43 -4.54
CA ARG A 82 -12.93 -6.81 -4.26
C ARG A 82 -13.76 -7.76 -3.43
N ILE A 83 -14.22 -7.31 -2.27
CA ILE A 83 -15.09 -8.06 -1.36
C ILE A 83 -16.52 -7.55 -1.54
N ASN A 84 -17.46 -8.48 -1.68
CA ASN A 84 -18.90 -8.19 -1.76
C ASN A 84 -19.27 -7.19 -2.86
N GLY A 85 -18.51 -7.15 -3.96
CA GLY A 85 -18.76 -6.25 -5.09
C GLY A 85 -18.46 -4.77 -4.84
N GLU A 86 -17.99 -4.39 -3.65
CA GLU A 86 -17.87 -2.97 -3.25
C GLU A 86 -16.50 -2.62 -2.66
N THR A 87 -15.99 -3.44 -1.73
CA THR A 87 -14.82 -3.05 -0.93
C THR A 87 -13.53 -3.55 -1.56
N LEU A 88 -12.64 -2.63 -1.95
CA LEU A 88 -11.29 -2.98 -2.37
C LEU A 88 -10.39 -3.19 -1.15
N VAL A 89 -9.64 -4.29 -1.15
CA VAL A 89 -8.69 -4.64 -0.10
C VAL A 89 -7.33 -5.05 -0.67
N HIS A 90 -6.29 -4.86 0.13
CA HIS A 90 -4.96 -5.39 -0.16
C HIS A 90 -4.98 -6.93 -0.11
N VAL A 91 -4.13 -7.58 -0.91
CA VAL A 91 -4.12 -9.05 -1.03
C VAL A 91 -3.71 -9.78 0.26
N LEU A 92 -3.07 -9.08 1.19
CA LEU A 92 -2.68 -9.59 2.51
C LEU A 92 -3.68 -9.27 3.63
N GLU A 93 -4.75 -8.51 3.35
CA GLU A 93 -5.75 -8.18 4.37
C GLU A 93 -6.55 -9.46 4.72
N PRO A 94 -6.55 -9.90 5.99
CA PRO A 94 -7.31 -11.08 6.39
C PRO A 94 -8.82 -10.84 6.29
N LEU A 95 -9.54 -11.84 5.75
CA LEU A 95 -10.99 -11.82 5.62
C LEU A 95 -11.64 -11.93 6.99
N LYS A 96 -12.70 -11.15 7.23
CA LYS A 96 -13.34 -11.03 8.55
C LYS A 96 -14.59 -11.90 8.72
N ALA A 97 -15.19 -12.30 7.61
CA ALA A 97 -16.43 -13.08 7.58
C ALA A 97 -16.57 -13.76 6.21
N SER A 98 -17.55 -14.68 6.08
CA SER A 98 -17.95 -15.23 4.79
C SER A 98 -18.33 -14.11 3.82
N CYS A 99 -17.83 -14.20 2.59
CA CYS A 99 -17.99 -13.14 1.60
C CYS A 99 -17.88 -13.67 0.18
N THR A 100 -18.28 -12.82 -0.78
CA THR A 100 -17.86 -13.01 -2.19
C THR A 100 -16.55 -12.27 -2.41
N ILE A 101 -15.65 -12.84 -3.22
CA ILE A 101 -14.38 -12.23 -3.54
C ILE A 101 -14.12 -12.26 -5.05
N GLU A 102 -13.57 -11.17 -5.56
CA GLU A 102 -13.05 -11.07 -6.92
C GLU A 102 -11.58 -10.68 -6.85
N LEU A 103 -10.71 -11.50 -7.46
CA LEU A 103 -9.27 -11.25 -7.51
C LEU A 103 -8.97 -10.37 -8.72
N LEU A 104 -8.56 -9.14 -8.46
CA LEU A 104 -8.33 -8.13 -9.48
C LEU A 104 -6.86 -8.13 -9.91
N LYS A 105 -6.63 -8.15 -11.21
CA LYS A 105 -5.30 -8.05 -11.83
C LYS A 105 -5.10 -6.64 -12.37
N PHE A 106 -3.90 -6.38 -12.88
CA PHE A 106 -3.56 -5.07 -13.46
C PHE A 106 -4.42 -4.67 -14.69
N ASP A 107 -5.15 -5.59 -15.32
CA ASP A 107 -6.00 -5.27 -16.45
C ASP A 107 -7.33 -4.61 -16.05
N SER A 108 -7.76 -4.74 -14.79
CA SER A 108 -8.95 -4.04 -14.28
C SER A 108 -8.67 -2.57 -13.98
N ALA A 109 -9.69 -1.71 -14.04
CA ALA A 109 -9.55 -0.29 -13.76
C ALA A 109 -9.02 -0.06 -12.34
N GLU A 110 -9.63 -0.71 -11.35
CA GLU A 110 -9.25 -0.62 -9.95
C GLU A 110 -7.88 -1.26 -9.67
N GLY A 111 -7.54 -2.31 -10.41
CA GLY A 111 -6.21 -2.93 -10.34
C GLY A 111 -5.11 -1.97 -10.80
N LYS A 112 -5.36 -1.19 -11.86
CA LYS A 112 -4.44 -0.13 -12.31
C LYS A 112 -4.33 0.97 -11.28
N GLU A 113 -5.44 1.45 -10.74
CA GLU A 113 -5.47 2.51 -9.73
C GLU A 113 -4.65 2.12 -8.49
N VAL A 114 -4.87 0.91 -7.94
CA VAL A 114 -4.10 0.42 -6.79
C VAL A 114 -2.61 0.25 -7.13
N PHE A 115 -2.30 -0.29 -8.31
CA PHE A 115 -0.92 -0.47 -8.75
C PHE A 115 -0.17 0.87 -8.92
N TRP A 116 -0.80 1.85 -9.57
CA TRP A 116 -0.23 3.17 -9.77
C TRP A 116 -0.12 3.95 -8.46
N HIS A 117 -1.08 3.81 -7.55
CA HIS A 117 -0.98 4.39 -6.22
C HIS A 117 0.26 3.88 -5.46
N ALA A 118 0.47 2.56 -5.44
CA ALA A 118 1.65 1.96 -4.83
C ALA A 118 2.96 2.40 -5.53
N SER A 119 2.95 2.51 -6.86
CA SER A 119 4.09 2.97 -7.65
C SER A 119 4.46 4.42 -7.34
N GLY A 120 3.46 5.29 -7.13
CA GLY A 120 3.65 6.66 -6.68
C GLY A 120 4.36 6.74 -5.33
N HIS A 121 4.00 5.89 -4.37
CA HIS A 121 4.70 5.83 -3.06
C HIS A 121 6.17 5.43 -3.20
N ILE A 122 6.48 4.48 -4.09
CA ILE A 122 7.88 4.08 -4.35
C ILE A 122 8.68 5.26 -4.93
N LEU A 123 8.10 5.97 -5.91
CA LEU A 123 8.72 7.18 -6.46
C LEU A 123 8.91 8.26 -5.38
N GLY A 124 7.90 8.47 -4.53
CA GLY A 124 7.97 9.43 -3.43
C GLY A 124 9.08 9.10 -2.45
N TYR A 125 9.22 7.82 -2.08
CA TYR A 125 10.31 7.36 -1.22
C TYR A 125 11.69 7.61 -1.84
N ALA A 126 11.86 7.31 -3.14
CA ALA A 126 13.11 7.58 -3.85
C ALA A 126 13.44 9.08 -3.86
N MET A 127 12.43 9.93 -4.09
CA MET A 127 12.57 11.38 -4.12
C MET A 127 12.91 11.97 -2.73
N GLU A 128 12.26 11.52 -1.67
CA GLU A 128 12.56 11.92 -0.28
C GLU A 128 13.98 11.47 0.09
N SER A 129 14.35 10.23 -0.22
CA SER A 129 15.65 9.64 0.15
C SER A 129 16.83 10.25 -0.61
N LEU A 130 16.70 10.47 -1.91
CA LEU A 130 17.81 10.94 -2.75
C LEU A 130 17.97 12.46 -2.74
N PHE A 131 16.86 13.20 -2.63
CA PHE A 131 16.86 14.65 -2.83
C PHE A 131 16.33 15.44 -1.62
N GLY A 132 15.85 14.78 -0.56
CA GLY A 132 15.19 15.45 0.55
C GLY A 132 13.90 16.14 0.10
N ALA A 133 13.21 15.55 -0.88
CA ALA A 133 12.00 16.12 -1.44
C ALA A 133 10.84 16.07 -0.43
N TYR A 134 10.07 17.14 -0.39
CA TYR A 134 8.84 17.21 0.38
C TYR A 134 7.68 16.83 -0.53
N MET A 135 7.02 15.73 -0.19
CA MET A 135 6.06 15.07 -1.05
C MET A 135 4.65 15.68 -0.90
N GLY A 136 3.99 15.95 -2.03
CA GLY A 136 2.63 16.47 -2.16
C GLY A 136 1.60 15.39 -2.51
N VAL A 137 0.70 15.66 -3.46
CA VAL A 137 -0.25 14.68 -3.99
C VAL A 137 -0.19 14.74 -5.51
N GLY A 138 0.22 13.64 -6.15
CA GLY A 138 0.17 13.52 -7.61
C GLY A 138 -1.13 12.89 -8.10
N HIS A 139 -1.59 13.31 -9.27
CA HIS A 139 -2.67 12.65 -9.99
C HIS A 139 -2.42 12.72 -11.51
N VAL A 140 -2.66 11.62 -12.19
CA VAL A 140 -2.63 11.51 -13.66
C VAL A 140 -3.71 10.53 -14.11
N ASP A 141 -4.25 10.73 -15.32
CA ASP A 141 -5.30 9.86 -15.88
C ASP A 141 -4.78 8.45 -16.20
N GLU A 142 -3.51 8.34 -16.62
CA GLU A 142 -2.82 7.08 -16.84
C GLU A 142 -1.42 7.12 -16.24
N GLY A 143 -1.04 6.04 -15.53
CA GLY A 143 0.25 5.93 -14.87
C GLY A 143 0.24 6.49 -13.45
N PHE A 144 1.41 6.89 -12.96
CA PHE A 144 1.59 7.48 -11.64
C PHE A 144 2.44 8.74 -11.73
N SER A 145 2.16 9.69 -10.85
CA SER A 145 2.94 10.91 -10.67
C SER A 145 2.97 11.28 -9.20
N TYR A 146 3.89 12.17 -8.82
CA TYR A 146 3.95 12.71 -7.48
C TYR A 146 4.42 14.16 -7.52
N ASP A 147 3.70 15.05 -6.85
CA ASP A 147 4.15 16.43 -6.66
C ASP A 147 5.26 16.46 -5.61
N ALA A 148 6.37 17.14 -5.90
CA ALA A 148 7.51 17.21 -5.00
C ALA A 148 8.06 18.64 -4.93
N VAL A 149 8.38 19.09 -3.72
CA VAL A 149 9.01 20.38 -3.46
C VAL A 149 10.46 20.15 -3.03
N LEU A 150 11.37 20.84 -3.71
CA LEU A 150 12.78 20.90 -3.35
C LEU A 150 13.12 22.31 -2.88
N PHE A 151 13.87 22.40 -1.78
CA PHE A 151 14.35 23.66 -1.23
C PHE A 151 15.79 23.99 -1.71
N ASP A 152 16.31 25.14 -1.31
CA ASP A 152 17.69 25.59 -1.60
C ASP A 152 18.05 25.71 -3.09
N ASN A 153 17.09 26.12 -3.93
CA ASN A 153 17.25 26.23 -5.39
C ASN A 153 17.70 24.91 -6.05
N LYS A 154 17.41 23.76 -5.44
CA LYS A 154 17.63 22.44 -6.04
C LYS A 154 16.53 22.12 -7.05
N ALA A 155 16.88 21.35 -8.07
CA ALA A 155 15.95 20.82 -9.06
C ALA A 155 16.40 19.42 -9.47
N VAL A 156 15.45 18.54 -9.80
CA VAL A 156 15.77 17.27 -10.44
C VAL A 156 16.14 17.53 -11.90
N LEU A 157 17.29 17.04 -12.32
CA LEU A 157 17.77 17.17 -13.69
C LEU A 157 17.58 15.84 -14.44
N PRO A 158 17.55 15.85 -15.79
CA PRO A 158 17.47 14.61 -16.56
C PRO A 158 18.57 13.59 -16.23
N ALA A 159 19.76 14.06 -15.82
CA ALA A 159 20.88 13.20 -15.41
C ALA A 159 20.63 12.44 -14.10
N ASP A 160 19.64 12.84 -13.30
CA ASP A 160 19.30 12.18 -12.04
C ASP A 160 18.31 11.02 -12.21
N LEU A 161 17.65 10.90 -13.37
CA LEU A 161 16.69 9.82 -13.65
C LEU A 161 17.30 8.44 -13.45
N ALA A 162 18.55 8.24 -13.87
CA ALA A 162 19.24 6.97 -13.70
C ALA A 162 19.42 6.55 -12.22
N LYS A 163 19.43 7.52 -11.28
CA LYS A 163 19.50 7.24 -9.84
C LYS A 163 18.12 6.91 -9.27
N ILE A 164 17.07 7.50 -9.83
CA ILE A 164 15.68 7.30 -9.40
C ILE A 164 15.16 5.93 -9.86
N GLU A 165 15.60 5.46 -11.02
CA GLU A 165 15.16 4.19 -11.64
C GLU A 165 15.90 2.94 -11.11
N GLN A 166 16.94 3.10 -10.28
CA GLN A 166 17.78 2.02 -9.77
C GLN A 166 17.15 1.30 -8.59
#